data_AF-A0A1J3DRJ0-F1
#
_entry.id   AF-A0A1J3DRJ0-F1
#
_cell.length_a   1.000
_cell.length_b   1.000
_cell.length_c   1.000
_cell.angle_alpha   90.00
_cell.angle_beta   90.00
_cell.angle_gamma   90.00
#
_symmetry.space_group_name_H-M   'P 1'
#
loop_
_entity.id
_entity.type
_entity.pdbx_description
1 polymer ?
#
loop_
_entity_poly.entity_id
_entity_poly.type
_entity_poly.pdbx_seq_one_letter_code
_entity_poly.pdbx_strand_id
1 'polypeptide(L)'
;SFYLTQDERFMIKTMKKSEIKVLLKMLPSYYEHVSKYKNSLVTKFFGVHCVKPVGGQKTRFIVMGNLFCSEYRIHKRFDLKGSSHGRTIDKDEGEIDETTTLKDLDLKYVFRLESSWFHAFINQIDIDCEFLEAEKIMDYSLLIGLHFRESCLRDDISLGIGRREQEDKLMRGYNSLPNMDSVTQTSNGPLIRLGESTPAKAEQVSRFEEESWEEDDIDNSNPKNTRKEVVEVILYFGIIDILQDYDITKKLEHAYKSLHADPTSISSVDPKLYSRRFRDFINKRFVEG
;
A
#
# COMPACT_ATOMS: atom_id res chain seq x y z
N SER A 1 -4.78 -11.48 15.32
CA SER A 1 -3.88 -12.51 14.77
C SER A 1 -4.16 -12.71 13.30
N PHE A 2 -3.12 -13.01 12.53
CA PHE A 2 -3.18 -13.32 11.09
C PHE A 2 -2.69 -14.74 10.84
N TYR A 3 -3.29 -15.40 9.86
CA TYR A 3 -2.87 -16.69 9.34
C TYR A 3 -2.91 -16.66 7.81
N LEU A 4 -2.05 -17.43 7.16
CA LEU A 4 -2.05 -17.63 5.71
C LEU A 4 -2.60 -19.01 5.38
N THR A 5 -3.28 -19.13 4.24
CA THR A 5 -3.59 -20.45 3.68
C THR A 5 -2.32 -21.13 3.18
N GLN A 6 -2.36 -22.46 3.04
CA GLN A 6 -1.21 -23.24 2.57
C GLN A 6 -0.73 -22.82 1.17
N ASP A 7 -1.64 -22.39 0.31
CA ASP A 7 -1.36 -21.88 -1.02
C ASP A 7 -1.10 -20.36 -1.05
N GLU A 8 -1.04 -19.73 0.13
CA GLU A 8 -0.78 -18.30 0.37
C GLU A 8 -1.73 -17.32 -0.35
N ARG A 9 -2.78 -17.80 -1.01
CA ARG A 9 -3.73 -16.95 -1.74
C ARG A 9 -4.62 -16.12 -0.83
N PHE A 10 -4.90 -16.63 0.37
CA PHE A 10 -5.81 -15.98 1.31
C PHE A 10 -5.18 -15.79 2.69
N MET A 11 -5.61 -14.71 3.34
CA MET A 11 -5.30 -14.39 4.72
C MET A 11 -6.55 -14.57 5.59
N ILE A 12 -6.35 -15.09 6.81
CA ILE A 12 -7.37 -15.16 7.84
C ILE A 12 -7.00 -14.17 8.94
N LYS A 13 -7.86 -13.17 9.17
CA LYS A 13 -7.67 -12.18 10.25
C LYS A 13 -8.72 -12.39 11.32
N THR A 14 -8.28 -12.59 12.56
CA THR A 14 -9.18 -12.59 13.73
C THR A 14 -9.68 -11.17 14.00
N MET A 15 -10.99 -11.00 14.16
CA MET A 15 -11.66 -9.70 14.26
C MET A 15 -12.42 -9.53 15.57
N LYS A 16 -12.48 -8.30 16.07
CA LYS A 16 -13.35 -7.88 17.17
C LYS A 16 -14.80 -7.83 16.70
N LYS A 17 -15.74 -7.90 17.66
CA LYS A 17 -17.19 -7.78 17.36
C LYS A 17 -17.53 -6.41 16.74
N SER A 18 -16.86 -5.35 17.17
CA SER A 18 -17.00 -3.99 16.63
C SER A 18 -16.64 -3.93 15.15
N GLU A 19 -15.47 -4.44 14.77
CA GLU A 19 -14.98 -4.42 13.39
C GLU A 19 -15.89 -5.24 12.45
N ILE A 20 -16.43 -6.37 12.92
CA ILE A 20 -17.42 -7.13 12.17
C ILE A 20 -18.71 -6.33 11.94
N LYS A 21 -19.14 -5.51 12.90
CA LYS A 21 -20.30 -4.63 12.69
C LYS A 21 -20.03 -3.57 11.63
N VAL A 22 -18.81 -3.02 11.59
CA VAL A 22 -18.40 -2.06 10.54
C VAL A 22 -18.51 -2.72 9.17
N LEU A 23 -17.93 -3.92 9.01
CA LEU A 23 -18.02 -4.66 7.75
C LEU A 23 -19.47 -4.93 7.34
N LEU A 24 -20.31 -5.43 8.25
CA LEU A 24 -21.71 -5.74 7.94
C LEU A 24 -22.54 -4.49 7.60
N LYS A 25 -22.21 -3.33 8.18
CA LYS A 25 -22.87 -2.04 7.88
C LYS A 25 -22.50 -1.55 6.47
N MET A 26 -21.23 -1.62 6.12
CA MET A 26 -20.68 -1.20 4.82
C MET A 26 -20.96 -2.21 3.69
N LEU A 27 -21.27 -3.48 4.02
CA LEU A 27 -21.28 -4.59 3.05
C LEU A 27 -22.08 -4.32 1.75
N PRO A 28 -23.28 -3.71 1.77
CA PRO A 28 -24.01 -3.41 0.55
C PRO A 28 -23.23 -2.44 -0.37
N SER A 29 -22.80 -1.30 0.16
CA SER A 29 -22.01 -0.30 -0.57
C SER A 29 -20.69 -0.88 -1.06
N TYR A 30 -20.02 -1.68 -0.21
CA TYR A 30 -18.79 -2.38 -0.56
C TYR A 30 -18.99 -3.30 -1.77
N TYR A 31 -20.05 -4.12 -1.75
CA TYR A 31 -20.34 -5.04 -2.85
C TYR A 31 -20.58 -4.28 -4.15
N GLU A 32 -21.36 -3.20 -4.13
CA GLU A 32 -21.60 -2.36 -5.30
C GLU A 32 -20.30 -1.76 -5.83
N HIS A 33 -19.46 -1.23 -4.93
CA HIS A 33 -18.19 -0.60 -5.25
C HIS A 33 -17.22 -1.57 -5.95
N VAL A 34 -16.91 -2.70 -5.33
CA VAL A 34 -15.95 -3.68 -5.89
C VAL A 34 -16.51 -4.41 -7.11
N SER A 35 -17.83 -4.49 -7.25
CA SER A 35 -18.48 -5.04 -8.45
C SER A 35 -18.35 -4.10 -9.64
N LYS A 36 -18.53 -2.79 -9.40
CA LYS A 36 -18.48 -1.72 -10.41
C LYS A 36 -17.05 -1.41 -10.85
N TYR A 37 -16.12 -1.28 -9.91
CA TYR A 37 -14.75 -0.87 -10.17
C TYR A 37 -13.80 -2.06 -10.07
N LYS A 38 -13.50 -2.69 -11.22
CA LYS A 38 -12.64 -3.90 -11.27
C LYS A 38 -11.20 -3.66 -10.79
N ASN A 39 -10.74 -2.42 -10.88
CA ASN A 39 -9.43 -2.00 -10.43
C ASN A 39 -9.40 -1.51 -8.98
N SER A 40 -10.52 -1.59 -8.23
CA SER A 40 -10.55 -1.17 -6.83
C SER A 40 -9.42 -1.82 -6.04
N LEU A 41 -8.68 -0.98 -5.33
CA LEU A 41 -7.54 -1.34 -4.50
C LEU A 41 -7.99 -1.76 -3.10
N VAL A 42 -9.26 -1.55 -2.74
CA VAL A 42 -9.81 -1.96 -1.47
C VAL A 42 -9.70 -3.48 -1.31
N THR A 43 -9.17 -3.91 -0.16
CA THR A 43 -9.06 -5.32 0.22
C THR A 43 -10.32 -6.12 -0.12
N LYS A 44 -10.11 -7.26 -0.79
CA LYS A 44 -11.17 -8.21 -1.17
C LYS A 44 -11.52 -9.12 0.01
N PHE A 45 -12.77 -9.07 0.48
CA PHE A 45 -13.31 -9.98 1.50
C PHE A 45 -13.99 -11.18 0.83
N PHE A 46 -13.63 -12.38 1.26
CA PHE A 46 -14.17 -13.64 0.73
C PHE A 46 -15.15 -14.31 1.70
N GLY A 47 -15.08 -13.98 2.99
CA GLY A 47 -15.99 -14.54 3.97
C GLY A 47 -15.84 -13.92 5.35
N VAL A 48 -16.95 -13.90 6.10
CA VAL A 48 -16.98 -13.54 7.51
C VAL A 48 -17.54 -14.74 8.26
N HIS A 49 -16.79 -15.21 9.26
CA HIS A 49 -17.15 -16.42 9.98
C HIS A 49 -17.08 -16.20 11.48
N CYS A 50 -17.84 -17.04 12.19
CA CYS A 50 -17.79 -17.09 13.63
C CYS A 50 -17.83 -18.54 14.11
N VAL A 51 -16.85 -18.90 14.95
CA VAL A 51 -16.74 -20.23 15.53
C VAL A 51 -16.86 -20.11 17.05
N LYS A 52 -17.66 -20.99 17.66
CA LYS A 52 -17.79 -21.11 19.12
C LYS A 52 -17.59 -22.57 19.49
N PRO A 53 -16.39 -22.98 19.91
CA PRO A 53 -16.15 -24.34 20.39
C PRO A 53 -16.97 -24.63 21.66
N VAL A 54 -17.29 -25.90 21.91
CA VAL A 54 -17.92 -26.31 23.17
C VAL A 54 -16.97 -25.98 24.33
N GLY A 55 -17.45 -25.20 25.30
CA GLY A 55 -16.62 -24.70 26.41
C GLY A 55 -15.58 -23.62 26.05
N GLY A 56 -15.49 -23.20 24.78
CA GLY A 56 -14.48 -22.27 24.30
C GLY A 56 -14.99 -20.84 24.11
N GLN A 57 -14.05 -19.92 23.88
CA GLN A 57 -14.36 -18.53 23.54
C GLN A 57 -14.89 -18.43 22.10
N LYS A 58 -15.87 -17.53 21.90
CA LYS A 58 -16.43 -17.22 20.58
C LYS A 58 -15.46 -16.35 19.78
N THR A 59 -14.92 -16.90 18.69
CA THR A 59 -13.97 -16.22 17.79
C THR A 59 -14.67 -15.81 16.49
N ARG A 60 -14.34 -14.62 16.00
CA ARG A 60 -14.77 -14.12 14.68
C ARG A 60 -13.56 -13.89 13.82
N PHE A 61 -13.66 -14.21 12.54
CA PHE A 61 -12.58 -13.97 11.61
C PHE A 61 -13.13 -13.66 10.23
N ILE A 62 -12.31 -13.00 9.43
CA ILE A 62 -12.54 -12.77 8.02
C ILE A 62 -11.53 -13.57 7.21
N VAL A 63 -11.94 -13.99 6.02
CA VAL A 63 -11.06 -14.48 4.97
C VAL A 63 -10.94 -13.35 3.94
N MET A 64 -9.72 -12.93 3.65
CA MET A 64 -9.41 -11.84 2.72
C MET A 64 -8.30 -12.25 1.76
N GLY A 65 -8.19 -11.57 0.62
CA GLY A 65 -7.12 -11.84 -0.35
C GLY A 65 -5.75 -11.48 0.24
N ASN A 66 -4.74 -12.30 -0.03
CA ASN A 66 -3.36 -11.93 0.27
C ASN A 66 -2.83 -11.02 -0.85
N LEU A 67 -2.54 -9.75 -0.52
CA LEU A 67 -1.99 -8.79 -1.47
C LEU A 67 -0.60 -9.21 -2.00
N PHE A 68 0.17 -9.93 -1.19
CA PHE A 68 1.50 -10.42 -1.55
C PHE A 68 1.51 -11.86 -2.05
N CYS A 69 0.34 -12.38 -2.49
CA CYS A 69 0.29 -13.57 -3.33
C CYS A 69 0.86 -13.21 -4.70
N SER A 70 2.19 -13.29 -4.80
CA SER A 70 2.98 -12.76 -5.91
C SER A 70 3.81 -13.87 -6.54
N GLU A 71 3.97 -13.81 -7.86
CA GLU A 71 4.91 -14.66 -8.59
C GLU A 71 6.37 -14.22 -8.38
N TYR A 72 6.56 -12.95 -7.95
CA TYR A 72 7.87 -12.37 -7.66
C TYR A 72 8.12 -12.25 -6.16
N ARG A 73 9.39 -12.37 -5.77
CA ARG A 73 9.86 -12.12 -4.40
C ARG A 73 9.63 -10.65 -4.03
N ILE A 74 8.94 -10.40 -2.92
CA ILE A 74 8.77 -9.05 -2.37
C ILE A 74 10.00 -8.70 -1.53
N HIS A 75 10.80 -7.74 -2.00
CA HIS A 75 12.03 -7.32 -1.33
C HIS A 75 11.79 -6.27 -0.24
N LYS A 76 10.81 -5.39 -0.42
CA LYS A 76 10.43 -4.37 0.58
C LYS A 76 8.91 -4.26 0.69
N ARG A 77 8.44 -3.97 1.90
CA ARG A 77 7.02 -3.77 2.21
C ARG A 77 6.83 -2.42 2.89
N PHE A 78 5.80 -1.67 2.52
CA PHE A 78 5.48 -0.37 3.10
C PHE A 78 3.99 -0.27 3.47
N ASP A 79 3.68 0.24 4.66
CA ASP A 79 2.34 0.62 5.11
C ASP A 79 2.27 2.15 5.18
N LEU A 80 1.54 2.76 4.24
CA LEU A 80 1.50 4.21 4.05
C LEU A 80 0.11 4.76 4.36
N LYS A 81 0.02 5.79 5.20
CA LYS A 81 -1.25 6.49 5.52
C LYS A 81 -1.22 7.99 5.29
N GLY A 82 -0.07 8.56 4.94
CA GLY A 82 0.15 9.99 4.75
C GLY A 82 0.23 10.79 6.06
N SER A 83 0.63 10.18 7.17
CA SER A 83 0.83 10.88 8.45
C SER A 83 2.29 10.85 8.88
N SER A 84 2.72 11.71 9.80
CA SER A 84 4.10 11.72 10.33
C SER A 84 4.24 11.07 11.71
N HIS A 85 3.19 11.09 12.54
CA HIS A 85 3.25 10.59 13.91
C HIS A 85 3.32 9.05 13.97
N GLY A 86 4.38 8.51 14.60
CA GLY A 86 4.57 7.06 14.74
C GLY A 86 4.90 6.33 13.42
N ARG A 87 5.40 7.06 12.41
CA ARG A 87 5.59 6.59 11.02
C ARG A 87 7.02 6.26 10.62
N THR A 88 7.81 5.86 11.60
CA THR A 88 9.10 5.20 11.41
C THR A 88 9.03 3.87 12.15
N ILE A 89 9.80 2.89 11.69
CA ILE A 89 10.09 1.70 12.50
C ILE A 89 11.13 2.05 13.57
N ASP A 90 10.97 1.45 14.75
CA ASP A 90 11.96 1.55 15.84
C ASP A 90 12.84 0.29 15.80
N LYS A 91 13.61 0.16 14.70
CA LYS A 91 14.54 -0.94 14.45
C LYS A 91 15.77 -0.41 13.74
N ASP A 92 16.93 -0.95 14.09
CA ASP A 92 18.18 -0.64 13.39
C ASP A 92 18.19 -1.24 11.97
N GLU A 93 18.94 -0.65 11.04
CA GLU A 93 18.99 -1.10 9.63
C GLU A 93 19.39 -2.58 9.48
N GLY A 94 20.14 -3.15 10.43
CA GLY A 94 20.52 -4.56 10.45
C GLY A 94 19.42 -5.53 10.89
N GLU A 95 18.34 -5.05 11.49
CA GLU A 95 17.18 -5.86 11.93
C GLU A 95 16.01 -5.80 10.94
N ILE A 96 16.18 -5.05 9.84
CA ILE A 96 15.19 -4.93 8.78
C ILE A 96 15.36 -6.12 7.84
N ASP A 97 14.38 -7.01 7.85
CA ASP A 97 14.26 -8.08 6.87
C ASP A 97 13.12 -7.80 5.87
N GLU A 98 12.96 -8.69 4.90
CA GLU A 98 11.93 -8.58 3.85
C GLU A 98 10.50 -8.72 4.37
N THR A 99 10.33 -9.21 5.60
CA THR A 99 9.03 -9.34 6.26
C THR A 99 8.66 -8.09 7.05
N THR A 100 9.65 -7.25 7.36
CA THR A 100 9.47 -5.99 8.08
C THR A 100 8.71 -5.01 7.20
N THR A 101 7.58 -4.53 7.73
CA THR A 101 6.74 -3.55 7.04
C THR A 101 7.17 -2.15 7.47
N LEU A 102 7.80 -1.44 6.54
CA LEU A 102 8.26 -0.07 6.66
C LEU A 102 7.08 0.90 6.63
N LYS A 103 7.26 2.14 7.09
CA LYS A 103 6.19 3.14 7.17
C LYS A 103 6.49 4.38 6.32
N ASP A 104 5.66 5.41 6.48
CA ASP A 104 5.67 6.63 5.68
C ASP A 104 7.02 7.35 5.63
N LEU A 105 7.74 7.45 6.77
CA LEU A 105 9.03 8.14 6.87
C LEU A 105 10.23 7.24 6.49
N ASP A 106 10.00 5.93 6.39
CA ASP A 106 10.99 4.96 5.95
C ASP A 106 11.02 4.85 4.41
N LEU A 107 10.02 5.39 3.72
CA LEU A 107 9.89 5.36 2.27
C LEU A 107 10.84 6.37 1.62
N LYS A 108 11.97 5.86 1.13
CA LYS A 108 13.01 6.64 0.42
C LYS A 108 12.85 6.62 -1.11
N TYR A 109 11.66 6.32 -1.63
CA TYR A 109 11.43 6.15 -3.06
C TYR A 109 10.28 7.04 -3.56
N VAL A 110 10.44 7.53 -4.79
CA VAL A 110 9.35 8.02 -5.65
C VAL A 110 9.16 7.01 -6.78
N PHE A 111 7.93 6.57 -6.98
CA PHE A 111 7.56 5.61 -8.00
C PHE A 111 7.06 6.33 -9.25
N ARG A 112 7.78 6.17 -10.36
CA ARG A 112 7.40 6.67 -11.67
C ARG A 112 6.58 5.62 -12.41
N LEU A 113 5.33 5.96 -12.72
CA LEU A 113 4.42 5.14 -13.51
C LEU A 113 4.30 5.74 -14.91
N GLU A 114 4.17 4.88 -15.92
CA GLU A 114 3.80 5.32 -17.27
C GLU A 114 2.43 6.03 -17.25
N SER A 115 2.23 7.02 -18.11
CA SER A 115 1.04 7.89 -18.16
C SER A 115 -0.29 7.16 -17.99
N SER A 116 -0.53 6.08 -18.75
CA SER A 116 -1.80 5.35 -18.66
C SER A 116 -1.98 4.65 -17.31
N TRP A 117 -0.91 4.08 -16.74
CA TRP A 117 -0.90 3.47 -15.41
C TRP A 117 -1.05 4.51 -14.30
N PHE A 118 -0.36 5.64 -14.40
CA PHE A 118 -0.44 6.74 -13.44
C PHE A 118 -1.85 7.29 -13.33
N HIS A 119 -2.46 7.67 -14.46
CA HIS A 119 -3.82 8.22 -14.47
C HIS A 119 -4.85 7.18 -14.01
N ALA A 120 -4.72 5.91 -14.42
CA ALA A 120 -5.58 4.85 -13.92
C ALA A 120 -5.46 4.69 -12.40
N PHE A 121 -4.23 4.71 -11.87
CA PHE A 121 -3.94 4.57 -10.46
C PHE A 121 -4.51 5.72 -9.62
N ILE A 122 -4.21 6.97 -9.98
CA ILE A 122 -4.71 8.14 -9.23
C ILE A 122 -6.24 8.21 -9.27
N ASN A 123 -6.84 8.02 -10.45
CA ASN A 123 -8.30 8.00 -10.57
C ASN A 123 -8.94 6.90 -9.71
N GLN A 124 -8.35 5.71 -9.65
CA GLN A 124 -8.85 4.63 -8.81
C GLN A 124 -8.67 4.91 -7.31
N ILE A 125 -7.56 5.53 -6.91
CA ILE A 125 -7.34 5.99 -5.53
C ILE A 125 -8.41 7.01 -5.11
N ASP A 126 -8.74 7.97 -5.98
CA ASP A 126 -9.81 8.94 -5.73
C ASP A 126 -11.16 8.25 -5.53
N ILE A 127 -11.54 7.36 -6.44
CA ILE A 127 -12.79 6.58 -6.36
C ILE A 127 -12.86 5.75 -5.07
N ASP A 128 -11.77 5.06 -4.70
CA ASP A 128 -11.74 4.26 -3.48
C ASP A 128 -11.79 5.14 -2.22
N CYS A 129 -11.13 6.30 -2.22
CA CYS A 129 -11.16 7.24 -1.10
C CYS A 129 -12.54 7.89 -0.92
N GLU A 130 -13.24 8.23 -2.00
CA GLU A 130 -14.62 8.74 -1.94
C GLU A 130 -15.57 7.71 -1.32
N PHE A 131 -15.43 6.43 -1.69
CA PHE A 131 -16.17 5.33 -1.09
C PHE A 131 -15.89 5.21 0.42
N LEU A 132 -14.62 5.18 0.83
CA LEU A 132 -14.24 5.06 2.24
C LEU A 132 -14.70 6.28 3.06
N GLU A 133 -14.63 7.48 2.49
CA GLU A 133 -15.15 8.71 3.10
C GLU A 133 -16.66 8.62 3.33
N ALA A 134 -17.43 8.15 2.33
CA ALA A 134 -18.88 7.98 2.43
C ALA A 134 -19.28 6.98 3.53
N GLU A 135 -18.49 5.90 3.68
CA GLU A 135 -18.67 4.90 4.75
C GLU A 135 -18.09 5.35 6.11
N LYS A 136 -17.50 6.55 6.18
CA LYS A 136 -16.86 7.14 7.37
C LYS A 136 -15.69 6.31 7.90
N ILE A 137 -14.97 5.65 7.01
CA ILE A 137 -13.82 4.81 7.31
C ILE A 137 -12.56 5.66 7.26
N MET A 138 -11.65 5.43 8.20
CA MET A 138 -10.38 6.15 8.35
C MET A 138 -9.28 5.17 8.77
N ASP A 139 -8.05 5.69 8.85
CA ASP A 139 -6.85 4.96 9.28
C ASP A 139 -6.56 3.69 8.46
N TYR A 140 -7.07 3.66 7.23
CA TYR A 140 -6.69 2.70 6.21
C TYR A 140 -5.31 3.03 5.62
N SER A 141 -4.59 2.02 5.17
CA SER A 141 -3.25 2.22 4.59
C SER A 141 -3.19 1.74 3.16
N LEU A 142 -2.34 2.36 2.34
CA LEU A 142 -1.84 1.74 1.13
C LEU A 142 -0.69 0.81 1.54
N LEU A 143 -0.93 -0.49 1.47
CA LEU A 143 0.12 -1.48 1.61
C LEU A 143 0.80 -1.65 0.26
N ILE A 144 2.14 -1.56 0.21
CA ILE A 144 2.95 -1.73 -0.99
C ILE A 144 3.94 -2.86 -0.78
N GLY A 145 4.09 -3.72 -1.78
CA GLY A 145 5.15 -4.69 -1.95
C GLY A 145 5.99 -4.32 -3.17
N LEU A 146 7.30 -4.26 -2.98
CA LEU A 146 8.27 -3.83 -3.98
C LEU A 146 9.15 -5.01 -4.40
N HIS A 147 9.16 -5.31 -5.69
CA HIS A 147 10.12 -6.22 -6.31
C HIS A 147 11.06 -5.43 -7.23
N PHE A 148 12.36 -5.66 -7.11
CA PHE A 148 13.40 -5.05 -7.94
C PHE A 148 13.72 -6.01 -9.08
N ARG A 149 13.72 -5.55 -10.33
CA ARG A 149 14.07 -6.40 -11.47
C ARG A 149 15.58 -6.65 -11.47
N GLU A 150 15.96 -7.92 -11.45
CA GLU A 150 17.34 -8.38 -11.18
C GLU A 150 18.36 -7.98 -12.27
N SER A 151 17.93 -7.52 -13.44
CA SER A 151 18.83 -6.96 -14.47
C SER A 151 19.55 -5.68 -14.01
N CYS A 152 19.07 -5.00 -12.98
CA CYS A 152 19.71 -3.81 -12.41
C CYS A 152 20.65 -4.10 -11.22
N LEU A 153 20.64 -5.32 -10.65
CA LEU A 153 21.50 -5.70 -9.52
C LEU A 153 22.84 -6.32 -9.96
N ARG A 154 23.00 -6.62 -11.26
CA ARG A 154 24.17 -7.34 -11.80
C ARG A 154 25.38 -6.47 -12.07
N ASP A 155 25.23 -5.14 -12.11
CA ASP A 155 26.36 -4.26 -12.43
C ASP A 155 27.39 -4.14 -11.28
N ASP A 156 27.07 -4.59 -10.06
CA ASP A 156 28.00 -4.56 -8.91
C ASP A 156 28.54 -5.93 -8.46
N ILE A 157 28.03 -7.06 -8.97
CA ILE A 157 28.45 -8.41 -8.54
C ILE A 157 29.19 -9.12 -9.68
N SER A 158 30.26 -8.50 -10.17
CA SER A 158 31.28 -9.15 -10.99
C SER A 158 32.45 -9.68 -10.17
N LEU A 159 32.26 -10.14 -8.92
CA LEU A 159 33.27 -10.90 -8.16
C LEU A 159 32.60 -11.81 -7.11
N GLY A 160 32.41 -13.10 -7.41
CA GLY A 160 32.05 -14.07 -6.37
C GLY A 160 31.39 -15.36 -6.87
N ILE A 161 32.11 -16.46 -6.74
CA ILE A 161 31.84 -17.79 -7.29
C ILE A 161 30.70 -18.52 -6.54
N GLY A 162 29.75 -19.06 -7.31
CA GLY A 162 29.26 -20.44 -7.19
C GLY A 162 28.16 -20.77 -6.18
N ARG A 163 26.92 -20.93 -6.69
CA ARG A 163 25.91 -21.90 -6.22
C ARG A 163 24.83 -22.11 -7.30
N ARG A 164 25.08 -23.04 -8.23
CA ARG A 164 24.03 -23.71 -9.03
C ARG A 164 23.52 -24.87 -8.16
N GLU A 165 22.22 -25.13 -8.00
CA GLU A 165 21.42 -25.91 -8.97
C GLU A 165 19.88 -25.81 -8.68
N GLN A 166 19.39 -24.82 -7.93
CA GLN A 166 17.95 -24.71 -7.59
C GLN A 166 17.21 -23.54 -8.25
N GLU A 167 17.92 -22.67 -8.97
CA GLU A 167 17.35 -21.49 -9.65
C GLU A 167 16.75 -21.80 -11.04
N ASP A 168 17.09 -22.93 -11.66
CA ASP A 168 16.70 -23.24 -13.06
C ASP A 168 15.19 -23.48 -13.26
N LYS A 169 14.40 -23.71 -12.20
CA LYS A 169 12.93 -23.77 -12.30
C LYS A 169 12.27 -22.40 -12.22
N LEU A 170 12.90 -21.42 -11.55
CA LEU A 170 12.39 -20.05 -11.46
C LEU A 170 12.68 -19.28 -12.77
N MET A 171 13.84 -19.54 -13.38
CA MET A 171 14.34 -18.88 -14.60
C MET A 171 13.47 -19.07 -15.86
N ARG A 172 12.61 -20.10 -15.92
CA ARG A 172 11.72 -20.32 -17.08
C ARG A 172 10.48 -19.42 -17.09
N GLY A 173 10.13 -18.81 -15.95
CA GLY A 173 9.02 -17.84 -15.84
C GLY A 173 9.42 -16.40 -16.15
N TYR A 174 10.69 -16.03 -15.99
CA TYR A 174 11.19 -14.66 -16.19
C TYR A 174 11.19 -14.19 -17.66
N ASN A 175 11.07 -15.10 -18.64
CA ASN A 175 10.97 -14.72 -20.05
C ASN A 175 9.54 -14.32 -20.46
N SER A 176 8.59 -14.34 -19.53
CA SER A 176 7.18 -13.93 -19.73
C SER A 176 6.79 -12.75 -18.85
N LEU A 177 7.75 -11.86 -18.52
CA LEU A 177 7.43 -10.63 -17.81
C LEU A 177 6.39 -9.83 -18.61
N PRO A 178 5.45 -9.15 -17.95
CA PRO A 178 4.75 -8.06 -18.57
C PRO A 178 5.82 -7.04 -18.97
N ASN A 179 6.13 -6.96 -20.26
CA ASN A 179 6.91 -5.86 -20.77
C ASN A 179 6.09 -4.59 -20.47
N MET A 180 6.73 -3.45 -20.24
CA MET A 180 6.01 -2.17 -20.19
C MET A 180 5.11 -1.99 -21.43
N ASP A 181 5.50 -2.65 -22.54
CA ASP A 181 4.78 -2.74 -23.81
C ASP A 181 3.78 -3.91 -23.95
N SER A 182 3.83 -4.96 -23.08
CA SER A 182 2.95 -6.13 -23.20
C SER A 182 1.62 -5.90 -22.49
N VAL A 183 1.02 -4.79 -22.87
CA VAL A 183 -0.38 -4.55 -22.75
C VAL A 183 -1.12 -5.59 -23.62
N THR A 184 -2.01 -6.39 -23.04
CA THR A 184 -3.03 -7.08 -23.85
C THR A 184 -3.93 -6.01 -24.46
N GLN A 185 -3.70 -5.71 -25.74
CA GLN A 185 -4.50 -4.76 -26.49
C GLN A 185 -5.90 -5.35 -26.69
N THR A 186 -6.91 -4.66 -26.17
CA THR A 186 -8.29 -4.86 -26.61
C THR A 186 -8.60 -3.82 -27.68
N SER A 187 -9.74 -3.95 -28.38
CA SER A 187 -10.22 -2.92 -29.31
C SER A 187 -10.38 -1.52 -28.66
N ASN A 188 -10.33 -1.44 -27.32
CA ASN A 188 -10.48 -0.23 -26.53
C ASN A 188 -9.21 0.16 -25.74
N GLY A 189 -8.03 -0.35 -26.12
CA GLY A 189 -6.75 -0.01 -25.51
C GLY A 189 -6.26 -1.02 -24.45
N PRO A 190 -5.28 -0.61 -23.61
CA PRO A 190 -4.66 -1.49 -22.63
C PRO A 190 -5.61 -2.02 -21.55
N LEU A 191 -5.63 -3.34 -21.32
CA LEU A 191 -6.25 -3.88 -20.11
C LEU A 191 -5.32 -3.65 -18.90
N ILE A 192 -5.45 -2.49 -18.27
CA ILE A 192 -4.73 -2.14 -17.04
C ILE A 192 -5.39 -2.87 -15.85
N ARG A 193 -4.59 -3.67 -15.13
CA ARG A 193 -4.98 -4.29 -13.86
C ARG A 193 -4.12 -3.70 -12.74
N LEU A 194 -4.72 -2.81 -11.95
CA LEU A 194 -4.01 -2.17 -10.85
C LEU A 194 -3.84 -3.10 -9.65
N GLY A 195 -2.76 -2.88 -8.89
CA GLY A 195 -2.49 -3.57 -7.62
C GLY A 195 -1.89 -4.98 -7.76
N GLU A 196 -1.90 -5.57 -8.96
CA GLU A 196 -1.37 -6.90 -9.26
C GLU A 196 -0.22 -6.80 -10.28
N SER A 197 1.02 -6.72 -9.80
CA SER A 197 2.23 -6.66 -10.64
C SER A 197 2.37 -5.40 -11.52
N THR A 198 2.11 -4.22 -10.94
CA THR A 198 2.19 -2.92 -11.63
C THR A 198 3.64 -2.57 -11.98
N PRO A 199 4.02 -2.38 -13.25
CA PRO A 199 5.37 -1.97 -13.63
C PRO A 199 5.61 -0.50 -13.27
N ALA A 200 6.79 -0.19 -12.73
CA ALA A 200 7.20 1.18 -12.39
C ALA A 200 8.72 1.34 -12.44
N LYS A 201 9.20 2.57 -12.30
CA LYS A 201 10.59 2.88 -11.96
C LYS A 201 10.64 3.47 -10.56
N ALA A 202 11.51 2.96 -9.70
CA ALA A 202 11.76 3.53 -8.39
C ALA A 202 12.97 4.47 -8.46
N GLU A 203 12.78 5.73 -8.13
CA GLU A 203 13.82 6.73 -7.99
C GLU A 203 14.09 6.95 -6.50
N GLN A 204 15.33 6.77 -6.07
CA GLN A 204 15.68 7.00 -4.66
C GLN A 204 15.76 8.50 -4.37
N VAL A 205 15.09 8.94 -3.31
CA VAL A 205 15.08 10.34 -2.85
C VAL A 205 15.92 10.46 -1.58
N SER A 206 16.81 11.46 -1.55
CA SER A 206 17.59 11.76 -0.37
C SER A 206 16.77 12.59 0.62
N ARG A 207 16.93 12.33 1.93
CA ARG A 207 16.16 12.98 3.01
C ARG A 207 16.26 14.52 3.01
N PHE A 208 17.30 15.08 2.41
CA PHE A 208 17.51 16.53 2.29
C PHE A 208 16.58 17.22 1.28
N GLU A 209 15.99 16.48 0.33
CA GLU A 209 15.10 17.06 -0.69
C GLU A 209 13.64 17.19 -0.21
N GLU A 210 13.26 16.59 0.93
CA GLU A 210 11.90 16.71 1.48
C GLU A 210 11.69 18.00 2.28
N GLU A 211 12.76 18.56 2.87
CA GLU A 211 12.70 19.78 3.70
C GLU A 211 12.86 21.08 2.88
N SER A 212 13.23 21.01 1.60
CA SER A 212 13.58 22.16 0.75
C SER A 212 12.44 22.66 -0.15
N TRP A 213 11.18 22.30 0.15
CA TRP A 213 10.00 22.78 -0.60
C TRP A 213 9.34 24.03 0.01
N GLU A 214 9.92 24.61 1.06
CA GLU A 214 9.53 25.94 1.54
C GLU A 214 10.71 26.90 1.39
N GLU A 215 10.44 27.98 0.65
CA GLU A 215 11.24 29.18 0.36
C GLU A 215 12.28 29.09 -0.77
N ASP A 216 11.95 29.79 -1.87
CA ASP A 216 12.86 30.25 -2.91
C ASP A 216 13.96 31.10 -2.26
N ASP A 217 15.20 30.60 -2.23
CA ASP A 217 16.38 31.46 -2.17
C ASP A 217 17.45 30.97 -3.15
N ILE A 218 17.83 31.89 -4.03
CA ILE A 218 18.81 31.72 -5.09
C ILE A 218 20.20 31.73 -4.44
N ASP A 219 20.84 30.57 -4.33
CA ASP A 219 22.31 30.52 -4.26
C ASP A 219 22.88 29.53 -5.28
N ASN A 220 23.77 30.08 -6.10
CA ASN A 220 24.32 29.49 -7.31
C ASN A 220 25.66 28.85 -6.95
N SER A 221 25.63 27.64 -6.38
CA SER A 221 26.84 26.84 -6.18
C SER A 221 26.65 25.39 -6.65
N ASN A 222 27.05 25.18 -7.91
CA ASN A 222 27.53 23.94 -8.52
C ASN A 222 26.78 22.63 -8.16
N PRO A 223 25.84 22.15 -9.00
CA PRO A 223 25.13 20.90 -8.73
C PRO A 223 26.11 19.74 -8.88
N LYS A 224 26.54 19.17 -7.76
CA LYS A 224 27.06 17.79 -7.75
C LYS A 224 25.92 16.91 -8.24
N ASN A 225 25.97 16.58 -9.52
CA ASN A 225 25.01 15.73 -10.21
C ASN A 225 25.18 14.29 -9.70
N THR A 226 24.75 14.02 -8.47
CA THR A 226 24.48 12.67 -7.98
C THR A 226 23.37 12.12 -8.86
N ARG A 227 23.74 11.29 -9.85
CA ARG A 227 22.76 10.52 -10.64
C ARG A 227 21.84 9.81 -9.65
N LYS A 228 20.57 10.22 -9.63
CA LYS A 228 19.54 9.49 -8.89
C LYS A 228 19.43 8.12 -9.53
N GLU A 229 19.66 7.08 -8.73
CA GLU A 229 19.58 5.71 -9.20
C GLU A 229 18.11 5.38 -9.46
N VAL A 230 17.79 5.16 -10.74
CA VAL A 230 16.44 4.80 -11.18
C VAL A 230 16.47 3.33 -11.52
N VAL A 231 15.70 2.54 -10.76
CA VAL A 231 15.67 1.08 -10.89
C VAL A 231 14.30 0.65 -11.38
N GLU A 232 14.24 -0.30 -12.30
CA GLU A 232 12.96 -0.89 -12.71
C GLU A 232 12.41 -1.82 -11.64
N VAL A 233 11.14 -1.65 -11.32
CA VAL A 233 10.47 -2.37 -10.25
C VAL A 233 9.09 -2.86 -10.66
N ILE A 234 8.60 -3.86 -9.92
CA ILE A 234 7.23 -4.33 -9.98
C ILE A 234 6.59 -4.06 -8.62
N LEU A 235 5.43 -3.43 -8.64
CA LEU A 235 4.68 -3.02 -7.45
C LEU A 235 3.41 -3.87 -7.27
N TYR A 236 3.20 -4.31 -6.04
CA TYR A 236 1.95 -4.88 -5.57
C TYR A 236 1.37 -3.92 -4.55
N PHE A 237 0.12 -3.50 -4.69
CA PHE A 237 -0.45 -2.55 -3.73
C PHE A 237 -1.96 -2.64 -3.58
N GLY A 238 -2.44 -2.27 -2.40
CA GLY A 238 -3.85 -2.32 -2.06
C GLY A 238 -4.14 -1.54 -0.79
N ILE A 239 -5.37 -1.06 -0.66
CA ILE A 239 -5.87 -0.40 0.54
C ILE A 239 -6.30 -1.46 1.56
N ILE A 240 -5.71 -1.39 2.76
CA ILE A 240 -5.91 -2.34 3.86
C ILE A 240 -6.48 -1.65 5.11
N ASP A 241 -6.84 -2.45 6.11
CA ASP A 241 -7.28 -2.00 7.44
C ASP A 241 -8.55 -1.11 7.49
N ILE A 242 -9.45 -1.28 6.52
CA ILE A 242 -10.71 -0.52 6.38
C ILE A 242 -11.83 -0.87 7.39
N LEU A 243 -11.57 -1.71 8.40
CA LEU A 243 -12.61 -2.20 9.34
C LEU A 243 -12.50 -1.64 10.75
N GLN A 244 -11.66 -0.63 10.95
CA GLN A 244 -11.44 -0.02 12.25
C GLN A 244 -12.68 0.77 12.70
N ASP A 245 -13.16 0.50 13.92
CA ASP A 245 -14.37 1.10 14.50
C ASP A 245 -14.05 2.48 15.11
N TYR A 246 -14.12 3.51 14.27
CA TYR A 246 -13.84 4.90 14.66
C TYR A 246 -15.04 5.65 15.24
N ASP A 247 -16.27 5.26 14.88
CA ASP A 247 -17.50 5.96 15.28
C ASP A 247 -17.68 5.99 16.81
N ILE A 248 -17.30 4.92 17.53
CA ILE A 248 -17.48 4.83 18.99
C ILE A 248 -16.36 5.55 19.74
N THR A 249 -15.10 5.32 19.34
CA THR A 249 -13.92 5.91 19.97
C THR A 249 -13.96 7.43 19.85
N LYS A 250 -14.39 7.95 18.69
CA LYS A 250 -14.51 9.39 18.45
C LYS A 250 -15.67 10.04 19.18
N LYS A 251 -16.83 9.39 19.31
CA LYS A 251 -17.94 9.94 20.14
C LYS A 251 -17.53 10.11 21.59
N LEU A 252 -16.76 9.16 22.12
CA LEU A 252 -16.27 9.22 23.49
C LEU A 252 -15.19 10.31 23.66
N GLU A 253 -14.22 10.37 22.74
CA GLU A 253 -13.20 11.42 22.74
C GLU A 253 -13.79 12.81 22.51
N HIS A 254 -14.76 12.97 21.62
CA HIS A 254 -15.44 14.24 21.39
C HIS A 254 -16.20 14.68 22.63
N ALA A 255 -16.94 13.79 23.28
CA ALA A 255 -17.63 14.11 24.52
C ALA A 255 -16.64 14.55 25.62
N TYR A 256 -15.46 13.92 25.67
CA TYR A 256 -14.41 14.27 26.62
C TYR A 256 -13.71 15.61 26.27
N LYS A 257 -13.34 15.82 25.01
CA LYS A 257 -12.66 17.03 24.52
C LYS A 257 -13.59 18.26 24.54
N SER A 258 -14.88 18.08 24.26
CA SER A 258 -15.89 19.15 24.40
C SER A 258 -16.05 19.65 25.83
N LEU A 259 -15.56 18.89 26.81
CA LEU A 259 -15.58 19.31 28.22
C LEU A 259 -14.31 20.08 28.62
N HIS A 260 -13.20 20.04 27.85
CA HIS A 260 -11.90 20.55 28.34
C HIS A 260 -10.96 21.25 27.32
N ALA A 261 -11.17 21.27 25.99
CA ALA A 261 -10.17 21.89 25.09
C ALA A 261 -10.65 22.37 23.70
N ASP A 262 -9.80 23.23 23.12
CA ASP A 262 -9.92 24.13 21.95
C ASP A 262 -10.27 23.44 20.59
N PRO A 263 -11.17 24.01 19.76
CA PRO A 263 -11.72 23.37 18.55
C PRO A 263 -10.72 23.10 17.41
N THR A 264 -9.56 23.74 17.41
CA THR A 264 -8.56 23.67 16.33
C THR A 264 -7.68 22.41 16.39
N SER A 265 -7.68 21.71 17.52
CA SER A 265 -6.97 20.41 17.72
C SER A 265 -7.74 19.19 17.19
N ILE A 266 -8.91 19.41 16.57
CA ILE A 266 -9.88 18.37 16.18
C ILE A 266 -9.68 17.88 14.72
N SER A 267 -8.63 18.32 14.01
CA SER A 267 -8.41 17.96 12.59
C SER A 267 -8.12 16.48 12.34
N SER A 268 -7.73 15.73 13.38
CA SER A 268 -7.48 14.27 13.32
C SER A 268 -8.77 13.43 13.20
N VAL A 269 -9.94 14.07 13.08
CA VAL A 269 -11.21 13.43 13.41
C VAL A 269 -12.17 13.26 12.22
N ASP A 270 -11.93 13.92 11.08
CA ASP A 270 -12.83 13.92 9.91
C ASP A 270 -12.36 12.96 8.79
N PRO A 271 -13.20 11.99 8.34
CA PRO A 271 -12.92 11.14 7.17
C PRO A 271 -12.48 11.91 5.93
N LYS A 272 -13.03 13.09 5.69
CA LYS A 272 -12.69 13.92 4.53
C LYS A 272 -11.27 14.48 4.61
N LEU A 273 -10.87 14.95 5.79
CA LEU A 273 -9.50 15.41 6.03
C LEU A 273 -8.50 14.26 5.94
N TYR A 274 -8.87 13.09 6.47
CA TYR A 274 -8.06 11.87 6.35
C TYR A 274 -7.84 11.49 4.89
N SER A 275 -8.93 11.38 4.12
CA SER A 275 -8.95 11.03 2.70
C SER A 275 -8.10 12.01 1.87
N ARG A 276 -8.22 13.31 2.11
CA ARG A 276 -7.39 14.32 1.43
C ARG A 276 -5.91 14.11 1.71
N ARG A 277 -5.53 14.02 3.00
CA ARG A 277 -4.13 13.83 3.41
C ARG A 277 -3.52 12.56 2.81
N PHE A 278 -4.28 11.46 2.83
CA PHE A 278 -3.88 10.19 2.22
C PHE A 278 -3.57 10.37 0.73
N ARG A 279 -4.50 10.96 -0.02
CA ARG A 279 -4.33 11.23 -1.46
C ARG A 279 -3.16 12.16 -1.77
N ASP A 280 -3.01 13.25 -1.02
CA ASP A 280 -1.91 14.19 -1.20
C ASP A 280 -0.56 13.49 -1.01
N PHE A 281 -0.45 12.59 -0.02
CA PHE A 281 0.75 11.81 0.20
C PHE A 281 1.03 10.82 -0.96
N ILE A 282 0.00 10.13 -1.45
CA ILE A 282 0.14 9.22 -2.60
C ILE A 282 0.59 9.99 -3.85
N ASN A 283 -0.02 11.14 -4.15
CA ASN A 283 0.37 12.00 -5.29
C ASN A 283 1.81 12.53 -5.20
N LYS A 284 2.38 12.64 -4.00
CA LYS A 284 3.80 13.00 -3.82
C LYS A 284 4.76 11.84 -4.07
N ARG A 285 4.32 10.60 -3.83
CA ARG A 285 5.16 9.40 -3.92
C ARG A 285 5.01 8.66 -5.23
N PHE A 286 3.92 8.86 -5.95
CA PHE A 286 3.68 8.32 -7.28
C PHE A 286 3.57 9.47 -8.26
N VAL A 287 4.40 9.42 -9.31
CA VAL A 287 4.44 10.48 -10.32
C VAL A 287 4.40 9.87 -11.71
N GLU A 288 3.98 10.65 -12.67
CA GLU A 288 4.08 10.30 -14.09
C GLU A 288 5.56 10.34 -14.54
N GLY A 289 5.99 9.38 -15.37
CA GLY A 289 7.38 9.30 -15.85
C GLY A 289 7.58 8.62 -17.18
#